data_AF-A0A258ATA6-F1
#
_entry.id   AF-A0A258ATA6-F1
#
_cell.length_a   1.000
_cell.length_b   1.000
_cell.length_c   1.000
_cell.angle_alpha   90.00
_cell.angle_beta   90.00
_cell.angle_gamma   90.00
#
_symmetry.space_group_name_H-M   'P 1'
#
loop_
_entity.id
_entity.type
_entity.pdbx_description
1 polymer ?
#
loop_
_entity_poly.entity_id
_entity_poly.type
_entity_poly.pdbx_seq_one_letter_code
_entity_poly.pdbx_strand_id
1 'polypeptide(L)'
;MVFRPREGEAHTQSEGIYWKLETWLKQHEGGRGVLLGANGANYALRRDLWTGCPPEIVVEDLYVPLRLLMEGWAVLFEPAALAYEELPPALSDEFGRRVRIGAGDYQILARCLALLNPAHGLAAWVFFSHKVLRWLVPFFMLSALLAVFALLLLGAAGSFVVGAACLAVLTLTAAGFFSSRLPGPLGRLAAVSAYFASMNAALLLGCLRWLRGGQKTTWKRTRRS
;
A
#
# COMPACT_ATOMS: atom_id res chain seq x y z
N MET A 1 0.56 5.84 -15.30
CA MET A 1 1.02 4.44 -15.49
C MET A 1 -0.11 3.66 -16.13
N VAL A 2 0.19 2.94 -17.20
CA VAL A 2 -0.78 2.13 -17.93
C VAL A 2 -0.27 0.70 -17.92
N PHE A 3 -0.99 -0.20 -17.25
CA PHE A 3 -0.69 -1.62 -17.32
C PHE A 3 -1.17 -2.16 -18.66
N ARG A 4 -0.28 -2.83 -19.41
CA ARG A 4 -0.68 -3.61 -20.57
C ARG A 4 -0.79 -5.08 -20.13
N PRO A 5 -1.95 -5.73 -20.30
CA PRO A 5 -2.03 -7.17 -20.11
C PRO A 5 -1.12 -7.84 -21.14
N ARG A 6 -0.44 -8.91 -20.74
CA ARG A 6 0.16 -9.85 -21.70
C ARG A 6 -0.96 -10.58 -22.43
N GLU A 7 -0.75 -10.93 -23.70
CA GLU A 7 -1.71 -11.73 -24.47
C GLU A 7 -2.09 -12.99 -23.68
N GLY A 8 -3.37 -13.11 -23.30
CA GLY A 8 -3.91 -14.28 -22.59
C GLY A 8 -4.15 -14.14 -21.08
N GLU A 9 -3.78 -13.03 -20.43
CA GLU A 9 -4.00 -12.86 -18.98
C GLU A 9 -5.21 -11.97 -18.63
N ALA A 10 -6.09 -12.49 -17.77
CA ALA A 10 -7.25 -11.77 -17.27
C ALA A 10 -6.82 -10.75 -16.20
N HIS A 11 -7.08 -9.46 -16.45
CA HIS A 11 -7.02 -8.43 -15.42
C HIS A 11 -7.92 -8.83 -14.24
N THR A 12 -7.36 -8.96 -13.05
CA THR A 12 -8.18 -9.15 -11.84
C THR A 12 -8.98 -7.86 -11.64
N GLN A 13 -10.29 -7.89 -11.89
CA GLN A 13 -11.17 -6.69 -11.86
C GLN A 13 -11.03 -5.84 -10.59
N SER A 14 -10.63 -6.44 -9.46
CA SER A 14 -10.38 -5.77 -8.19
C SER A 14 -9.27 -4.73 -8.24
N GLU A 15 -8.21 -4.97 -9.03
CA GLU A 15 -7.12 -3.99 -9.20
C GLU A 15 -7.59 -2.74 -9.95
N GLY A 16 -8.59 -2.89 -10.85
CA GLY A 16 -9.10 -1.78 -11.65
C GLY A 16 -9.79 -0.69 -10.83
N ILE A 17 -10.63 -1.04 -9.85
CA ILE A 17 -11.35 -0.04 -9.03
C ILE A 17 -10.40 0.65 -8.06
N TYR A 18 -9.58 -0.13 -7.36
CA TYR A 18 -8.58 0.41 -6.44
C TYR A 18 -7.62 1.36 -7.17
N TRP A 19 -7.14 0.97 -8.36
CA TRP A 19 -6.22 1.81 -9.13
C TRP A 19 -6.87 3.09 -9.67
N LYS A 20 -8.15 3.03 -10.06
CA LYS A 20 -8.91 4.23 -10.44
C LYS A 20 -9.02 5.21 -9.27
N LEU A 21 -9.34 4.71 -8.08
CA LEU A 21 -9.41 5.54 -6.88
C LEU A 21 -8.05 6.15 -6.52
N GLU A 22 -6.99 5.35 -6.50
CA GLU A 22 -5.62 5.81 -6.23
C GLU A 22 -5.18 6.88 -7.26
N THR A 23 -5.49 6.66 -8.54
CA THR A 23 -5.16 7.61 -9.61
C THR A 23 -5.92 8.92 -9.44
N TRP A 24 -7.22 8.84 -9.12
CA TRP A 24 -8.05 10.00 -8.84
C TRP A 24 -7.51 10.80 -7.65
N LEU A 25 -7.13 10.14 -6.55
CA LEU A 25 -6.51 10.78 -5.39
C LEU A 25 -5.21 11.50 -5.79
N LYS A 26 -4.31 10.81 -6.50
CA LYS A 26 -3.04 11.38 -6.97
C LYS A 26 -3.22 12.61 -7.87
N GLN A 27 -4.23 12.61 -8.72
CA GLN A 27 -4.57 13.78 -9.55
C GLN A 27 -4.98 14.98 -8.69
N HIS A 28 -5.79 14.77 -7.65
CA HIS A 28 -6.26 15.84 -6.76
C HIS A 28 -5.15 16.34 -5.83
N GLU A 29 -4.27 15.46 -5.38
CA GLU A 29 -3.09 15.81 -4.58
C GLU A 29 -2.06 16.57 -5.42
N GLY A 30 -1.78 16.06 -6.62
CA GLY A 30 -0.85 16.69 -7.56
C GLY A 30 -1.34 18.03 -8.08
N GLY A 31 -2.65 18.19 -8.32
CA GLY A 31 -3.25 19.48 -8.68
C GLY A 31 -3.12 20.55 -7.58
N ARG A 32 -2.81 20.14 -6.34
CA ARG A 32 -2.54 21.03 -5.19
C ARG A 32 -1.05 21.06 -4.80
N GLY A 33 -0.17 20.46 -5.59
CA GLY A 33 1.28 20.46 -5.32
C GLY A 33 1.72 19.57 -4.15
N VAL A 34 0.87 18.66 -3.67
CA VAL A 34 1.12 17.82 -2.48
C VAL A 34 1.11 16.33 -2.79
N LEU A 35 1.48 15.95 -4.02
CA LEU A 35 1.59 14.54 -4.39
C LEU A 35 2.68 13.86 -3.56
N LEU A 36 2.30 12.87 -2.76
CA LEU A 36 3.21 12.26 -1.78
C LEU A 36 4.27 11.33 -2.38
N GLY A 37 3.94 10.65 -3.47
CA GLY A 37 4.78 9.61 -4.04
C GLY A 37 4.77 9.65 -5.55
N ALA A 38 5.97 9.61 -6.11
CA ALA A 38 6.20 9.46 -7.52
C ALA A 38 5.98 8.00 -7.94
N ASN A 39 5.94 7.77 -9.24
CA ASN A 39 6.10 6.43 -9.77
C ASN A 39 7.56 6.25 -10.14
N GLY A 40 8.29 5.32 -9.52
CA GLY A 40 9.70 5.07 -9.83
C GLY A 40 10.00 4.80 -11.30
N ALA A 41 9.04 4.33 -12.08
CA ALA A 41 9.19 4.13 -13.52
C ALA A 41 8.96 5.39 -14.37
N ASN A 42 8.38 6.45 -13.80
CA ASN A 42 8.03 7.66 -14.54
C ASN A 42 7.87 8.88 -13.63
N TYR A 43 8.99 9.53 -13.33
CA TYR A 43 8.99 10.83 -12.67
C TYR A 43 10.21 11.64 -13.09
N ALA A 44 10.11 12.96 -12.94
CA ALA A 44 11.19 13.89 -13.23
C ALA A 44 11.33 14.88 -12.07
N LEU A 45 12.57 15.31 -11.81
CA LEU A 45 12.86 16.39 -10.88
C LEU A 45 13.90 17.33 -11.48
N ARG A 46 13.94 18.57 -10.99
CA ARG A 46 14.99 19.50 -11.37
C ARG A 46 16.34 19.04 -10.81
N ARG A 47 17.40 19.15 -11.60
CA ARG A 47 18.74 18.65 -11.24
C ARG A 47 19.28 19.29 -9.97
N ASP A 48 19.05 20.58 -9.77
CA ASP A 48 19.48 21.35 -8.59
C ASP A 48 18.76 20.95 -7.30
N LEU A 49 17.59 20.31 -7.42
CA LEU A 49 16.85 19.76 -6.28
C LEU A 49 17.31 18.35 -5.89
N TRP A 50 18.16 17.70 -6.69
CA TRP A 50 18.69 16.39 -6.37
C TRP A 50 19.86 16.49 -5.38
N THR A 51 19.64 16.01 -4.16
CA THR A 51 20.68 15.95 -3.11
C THR A 51 21.16 14.52 -2.83
N GLY A 52 20.78 13.56 -3.67
CA GLY A 52 20.99 12.14 -3.42
C GLY A 52 19.90 11.49 -2.57
N CYS A 53 19.94 10.17 -2.50
CA CYS A 53 19.08 9.33 -1.66
C CYS A 53 19.98 8.47 -0.76
N PRO A 54 19.74 8.42 0.56
CA PRO A 54 20.51 7.54 1.44
C PRO A 54 20.43 6.08 0.95
N PRO A 55 21.57 5.35 0.89
CA PRO A 55 21.63 4.03 0.28
C PRO A 55 20.76 2.98 0.97
N GLU A 56 20.36 3.22 2.23
CA GLU A 56 19.44 2.41 3.00
C GLU A 56 17.98 2.51 2.55
N ILE A 57 17.59 3.56 1.82
CA ILE A 57 16.20 3.82 1.44
C ILE A 57 15.74 2.83 0.38
N VAL A 58 14.68 2.08 0.69
CA VAL A 58 14.12 1.07 -0.22
C VAL A 58 13.09 1.62 -1.19
N VAL A 59 12.37 2.67 -0.80
CA VAL A 59 11.27 3.28 -1.57
C VAL A 59 11.64 4.74 -1.88
N GLU A 60 12.62 4.90 -2.78
CA GLU A 60 13.15 6.20 -3.18
C GLU A 60 12.07 7.10 -3.80
N ASP A 61 11.18 6.51 -4.60
CA ASP A 61 10.08 7.18 -5.28
C ASP A 61 9.00 7.73 -4.33
N LEU A 62 9.03 7.30 -3.05
CA LEU A 62 8.27 7.94 -1.97
C LEU A 62 9.13 8.92 -1.17
N TYR A 63 10.39 8.56 -0.87
CA TYR A 63 11.29 9.41 -0.09
C TYR A 63 11.54 10.78 -0.71
N VAL A 64 11.91 10.79 -2.00
CA VAL A 64 12.36 12.01 -2.69
C VAL A 64 11.23 13.06 -2.74
N PRO A 65 10.00 12.72 -3.15
CA PRO A 65 8.88 13.67 -3.09
C PRO A 65 8.57 14.16 -1.67
N LEU A 66 8.55 13.29 -0.66
CA LEU A 66 8.25 13.72 0.71
C LEU A 66 9.30 14.68 1.26
N ARG A 67 10.59 14.46 0.96
CA ARG A 67 11.66 15.41 1.31
C ARG A 67 11.42 16.77 0.64
N LEU A 68 11.08 16.79 -0.65
CA LEU A 68 10.80 18.02 -1.38
C LEU A 68 9.59 18.77 -0.77
N LEU A 69 8.53 18.06 -0.37
CA LEU A 69 7.39 18.65 0.33
C LEU A 69 7.79 19.24 1.69
N MET A 70 8.66 18.56 2.45
CA MET A 70 9.19 19.10 3.71
C MET A 70 10.02 20.37 3.50
N GLU A 71 10.72 20.48 2.37
CA GLU A 71 11.51 21.64 1.95
C GLU A 71 10.65 22.77 1.33
N GLY A 72 9.33 22.57 1.21
CA GLY A 72 8.39 23.57 0.69
C GLY A 72 8.25 23.59 -0.83
N TRP A 73 8.79 22.59 -1.54
CA TRP A 73 8.59 22.44 -2.98
C TRP A 73 7.26 21.77 -3.29
N ALA A 74 6.65 22.16 -4.42
CA ALA A 74 5.45 21.50 -4.93
C ALA A 74 5.80 20.22 -5.70
N VAL A 75 5.05 19.15 -5.45
CA VAL A 75 5.10 17.90 -6.22
C VAL A 75 3.79 17.73 -6.99
N LEU A 76 3.90 17.69 -8.32
CA LEU A 76 2.77 17.73 -9.25
C LEU A 76 2.51 16.35 -9.88
N PHE A 77 1.27 16.14 -10.34
CA PHE A 77 0.89 14.98 -11.13
C PHE A 77 0.69 15.39 -12.59
N GLU A 78 1.45 14.79 -13.51
CA GLU A 78 1.33 15.03 -14.96
C GLU A 78 0.53 13.90 -15.63
N PRO A 79 -0.75 14.10 -15.97
CA PRO A 79 -1.59 13.06 -16.56
C PRO A 79 -1.11 12.59 -17.95
N ALA A 80 -0.38 13.43 -18.69
CA ALA A 80 0.18 13.06 -19.99
C ALA A 80 1.48 12.22 -19.87
N ALA A 81 2.06 12.11 -18.67
CA ALA A 81 3.26 11.30 -18.44
C ALA A 81 2.89 9.81 -18.37
N LEU A 82 3.05 9.13 -19.50
CA LEU A 82 2.73 7.70 -19.64
C LEU A 82 3.97 6.82 -19.52
N ALA A 83 3.85 5.76 -18.71
CA ALA A 83 4.79 4.65 -18.66
C ALA A 83 4.04 3.33 -18.62
N TYR A 84 4.61 2.35 -19.31
CA TYR A 84 4.06 1.01 -19.48
C TYR A 84 4.93 0.01 -18.72
N GLU A 85 4.31 -0.79 -17.86
CA GLU A 85 4.97 -1.89 -17.16
C GLU A 85 4.28 -3.22 -17.48
N GLU A 86 5.10 -4.26 -17.56
CA GLU A 86 4.63 -5.65 -17.64
C GLU A 86 4.27 -6.18 -16.25
N LEU A 87 3.21 -6.98 -16.18
CA LEU A 87 2.78 -7.63 -14.95
C LEU A 87 3.83 -8.67 -14.48
N PRO A 88 4.02 -8.84 -13.16
CA PRO A 88 4.93 -9.84 -12.63
C PRO A 88 4.50 -11.27 -13.02
N PRO A 89 5.45 -12.20 -13.27
CA PRO A 89 5.13 -13.55 -13.70
C PRO A 89 4.57 -14.48 -12.60
N ALA A 90 4.70 -14.15 -11.31
CA ALA A 90 4.24 -15.00 -10.20
C ALA A 90 3.68 -14.21 -9.00
N LEU A 91 2.60 -14.72 -8.39
CA LEU A 91 1.93 -14.12 -7.22
C LEU A 91 2.80 -14.09 -5.96
N SER A 92 3.66 -15.10 -5.75
CA SER A 92 4.59 -15.16 -4.62
C SER A 92 5.67 -14.08 -4.69
N ASP A 93 6.16 -13.79 -5.90
CA ASP A 93 7.13 -12.73 -6.13
C ASP A 93 6.53 -11.36 -5.85
N GLU A 94 5.25 -11.18 -6.20
CA GLU A 94 4.50 -9.96 -5.91
C GLU A 94 4.28 -9.77 -4.40
N PHE A 95 3.92 -10.82 -3.64
CA PHE A 95 3.83 -10.74 -2.18
C PHE A 95 5.17 -10.37 -1.53
N GLY A 96 6.28 -11.00 -1.95
CA GLY A 96 7.62 -10.66 -1.47
C GLY A 96 8.02 -9.22 -1.79
N ARG A 97 7.68 -8.74 -2.99
CA ARG A 97 7.84 -7.33 -3.37
C ARG A 97 7.05 -6.42 -2.43
N ARG A 98 5.79 -6.73 -2.14
CA ARG A 98 4.91 -5.96 -1.25
C ARG A 98 5.43 -5.90 0.18
N VAL A 99 5.95 -7.01 0.73
CA VAL A 99 6.60 -7.02 2.05
C VAL A 99 7.82 -6.10 2.07
N ARG A 100 8.63 -6.11 1.02
CA ARG A 100 9.81 -5.23 0.89
C ARG A 100 9.41 -3.75 0.81
N ILE A 101 8.41 -3.43 -0.02
CA ILE A 101 7.86 -2.07 -0.13
C ILE A 101 7.30 -1.64 1.22
N GLY A 102 6.47 -2.46 1.86
CA GLY A 102 5.92 -2.16 3.18
C GLY A 102 6.98 -1.91 4.24
N ALA A 103 8.06 -2.69 4.26
CA ALA A 103 9.19 -2.43 5.15
C ALA A 103 9.89 -1.08 4.85
N GLY A 104 10.01 -0.70 3.58
CA GLY A 104 10.50 0.62 3.18
C GLY A 104 9.51 1.73 3.55
N ASP A 105 8.21 1.51 3.46
CA ASP A 105 7.19 2.48 3.87
C ASP A 105 7.32 2.86 5.36
N TYR A 106 7.54 1.90 6.26
CA TYR A 106 7.79 2.21 7.68
C TYR A 106 9.14 2.91 7.90
N GLN A 107 10.15 2.59 7.09
CA GLN A 107 11.41 3.34 7.09
C GLN A 107 11.17 4.81 6.69
N ILE A 108 10.37 5.05 5.64
CA ILE A 108 9.98 6.39 5.22
C ILE A 108 9.18 7.09 6.30
N LEU A 109 8.21 6.41 6.93
CA LEU A 109 7.45 6.96 8.04
C LEU A 109 8.39 7.51 9.12
N ALA A 110 9.35 6.71 9.57
CA ALA A 110 10.31 7.11 10.60
C ALA A 110 11.23 8.27 10.16
N ARG A 111 11.66 8.29 8.90
CA ARG A 111 12.56 9.33 8.36
C ARG A 111 11.85 10.65 8.06
N CYS A 112 10.57 10.59 7.71
CA CYS A 112 9.75 11.73 7.31
C CYS A 112 8.69 12.08 8.36
N LEU A 113 8.88 11.68 9.63
CA LEU A 113 7.94 12.02 10.73
C LEU A 113 7.69 13.52 10.85
N ALA A 114 8.69 14.35 10.55
CA ALA A 114 8.57 15.80 10.58
C ALA A 114 7.46 16.33 9.66
N LEU A 115 7.16 15.65 8.54
CA LEU A 115 6.08 16.05 7.63
C LEU A 115 4.69 15.96 8.28
N LEU A 116 4.53 15.21 9.38
CA LEU A 116 3.28 15.18 10.14
C LEU A 116 3.02 16.47 10.95
N ASN A 117 4.00 17.37 11.04
CA ASN A 117 3.80 18.66 11.66
C ASN A 117 2.77 19.48 10.85
N PRO A 118 1.68 19.97 11.48
CA PRO A 118 0.67 20.80 10.81
C PRO A 118 1.23 22.05 10.13
N ALA A 119 2.45 22.49 10.48
CA ALA A 119 3.16 23.56 9.78
C ALA A 119 3.38 23.30 8.28
N HIS A 120 3.39 22.03 7.84
CA HIS A 120 3.45 21.66 6.42
C HIS A 120 2.07 21.70 5.73
N GLY A 121 1.03 22.17 6.42
CA GLY A 121 -0.29 22.43 5.87
C GLY A 121 -0.94 21.19 5.25
N LEU A 122 -1.39 21.32 4.00
CA LEU A 122 -2.08 20.24 3.29
C LEU A 122 -1.20 19.00 3.11
N ALA A 123 0.12 19.15 2.95
CA ALA A 123 1.03 18.02 2.79
C ALA A 123 1.02 17.11 4.02
N ALA A 124 0.96 17.69 5.24
CA ALA A 124 0.85 16.93 6.48
C ALA A 124 -0.46 16.12 6.55
N TRP A 125 -1.58 16.76 6.19
CA TRP A 125 -2.88 16.11 6.17
C TRP A 125 -2.93 14.95 5.17
N VAL A 126 -2.44 15.18 3.95
CA VAL A 126 -2.43 14.16 2.90
C VAL A 126 -1.49 13.01 3.30
N PHE A 127 -0.30 13.31 3.84
CA PHE A 127 0.62 12.29 4.34
C PHE A 127 0.00 11.43 5.44
N PHE A 128 -0.61 12.07 6.44
CA PHE A 128 -1.28 11.38 7.54
C PHE A 128 -2.44 10.48 7.04
N SER A 129 -3.37 11.05 6.30
CA SER A 129 -4.62 10.37 5.91
C SER A 129 -4.42 9.31 4.83
N HIS A 130 -3.62 9.59 3.80
CA HIS A 130 -3.47 8.71 2.64
C HIS A 130 -2.39 7.64 2.84
N LYS A 131 -1.34 7.92 3.63
CA LYS A 131 -0.23 6.98 3.84
C LYS A 131 -0.20 6.43 5.26
N VAL A 132 -0.09 7.29 6.27
CA VAL A 132 0.11 6.82 7.65
C VAL A 132 -1.05 5.96 8.14
N LEU A 133 -2.30 6.41 7.98
CA LEU A 133 -3.46 5.60 8.36
C LEU A 133 -3.50 4.26 7.62
N ARG A 134 -3.14 4.24 6.33
CA ARG A 134 -3.07 3.01 5.53
C ARG A 134 -2.05 2.02 6.09
N TRP A 135 -0.88 2.49 6.50
CA TRP A 135 0.14 1.66 7.13
C TRP A 135 -0.30 1.17 8.51
N LEU A 136 -1.18 1.90 9.20
CA LEU A 136 -1.74 1.50 10.50
C LEU A 136 -2.91 0.51 10.42
N VAL A 137 -3.57 0.37 9.26
CA VAL A 137 -4.70 -0.56 9.05
C VAL A 137 -4.47 -1.97 9.60
N PRO A 138 -3.34 -2.68 9.34
CA PRO A 138 -3.14 -4.02 9.90
C PRO A 138 -3.18 -4.06 11.42
N PHE A 139 -2.70 -3.02 12.10
CA PHE A 139 -2.74 -2.93 13.57
C PHE A 139 -4.16 -2.64 14.07
N PHE A 140 -4.91 -1.78 13.38
CA PHE A 140 -6.32 -1.55 13.69
C PHE A 140 -7.15 -2.83 13.53
N MET A 141 -6.91 -3.61 12.48
CA MET A 141 -7.57 -4.90 12.28
C MET A 141 -7.28 -5.88 13.41
N LEU A 142 -6.02 -6.01 13.84
CA LEU A 142 -5.65 -6.87 14.97
C LEU A 142 -6.27 -6.39 16.28
N SER A 143 -6.24 -5.08 16.55
CA SER A 143 -6.85 -4.51 17.75
C SER A 143 -8.36 -4.73 17.80
N ALA A 144 -9.04 -4.60 16.65
CA ALA A 144 -10.47 -4.87 16.53
C ALA A 144 -10.78 -6.35 16.79
N LEU A 145 -9.97 -7.28 16.26
CA LEU A 145 -10.15 -8.71 16.51
C LEU A 145 -9.97 -9.06 17.99
N LEU A 146 -8.95 -8.50 18.64
CA LEU A 146 -8.72 -8.67 20.07
C LEU A 146 -9.87 -8.09 20.91
N ALA A 147 -10.39 -6.92 20.53
CA ALA A 147 -11.54 -6.31 21.19
C ALA A 147 -12.79 -7.19 21.09
N VAL A 148 -13.09 -7.75 19.91
CA VAL A 148 -14.21 -8.68 19.72
C VAL A 148 -14.03 -9.95 20.56
N PHE A 149 -12.82 -10.51 20.60
CA PHE A 149 -12.53 -11.66 21.44
C PHE A 149 -12.74 -11.36 22.94
N ALA A 150 -12.26 -10.21 23.42
CA ALA A 150 -12.48 -9.79 24.80
C ALA A 150 -13.97 -9.61 25.14
N LEU A 151 -14.76 -8.99 24.24
CA LEU A 151 -16.19 -8.82 24.42
C LEU A 151 -16.95 -10.16 24.51
N LEU A 152 -16.54 -11.16 23.72
CA LEU A 152 -17.10 -12.51 23.78
C LEU A 152 -16.80 -13.19 25.12
N LEU A 153 -15.57 -13.07 25.63
CA LEU A 153 -15.18 -13.63 26.93
C LEU A 153 -15.93 -13.00 28.10
N LEU A 154 -16.22 -11.70 28.00
CA LEU A 154 -16.97 -10.97 29.03
C LEU A 154 -18.49 -11.20 28.95
N GLY A 155 -18.99 -11.95 27.96
CA GLY A 155 -20.42 -12.20 27.79
C GLY A 155 -21.23 -10.93 27.51
N ALA A 156 -20.61 -9.90 26.93
CA ALA A 156 -21.28 -8.62 26.69
C ALA A 156 -22.47 -8.79 25.74
N ALA A 157 -23.56 -8.04 25.98
CA ALA A 157 -24.76 -8.11 25.15
C ALA A 157 -24.42 -7.77 23.68
N GLY A 158 -24.89 -8.61 22.74
CA GLY A 158 -24.61 -8.45 21.31
C GLY A 158 -23.22 -8.88 20.84
N SER A 159 -22.32 -9.28 21.75
CA SER A 159 -20.97 -9.77 21.39
C SER A 159 -21.01 -10.96 20.45
N PHE A 160 -21.98 -11.86 20.59
CA PHE A 160 -22.18 -13.02 19.71
C PHE A 160 -22.44 -12.61 18.25
N VAL A 161 -23.24 -11.56 18.02
CA VAL A 161 -23.57 -11.08 16.66
C VAL A 161 -22.31 -10.53 16.00
N VAL A 162 -21.54 -9.71 16.73
CA VAL A 162 -20.27 -9.15 16.24
C VAL A 162 -19.25 -10.27 16.01
N GLY A 163 -19.15 -11.23 16.92
CA GLY A 163 -18.30 -12.40 16.79
C GLY A 163 -18.63 -13.25 15.56
N ALA A 164 -19.92 -13.52 15.33
CA ALA A 164 -20.39 -14.24 14.15
C ALA A 164 -20.08 -13.49 12.85
N ALA A 165 -20.25 -12.16 12.82
CA ALA A 165 -19.88 -11.34 11.67
C ALA A 165 -18.37 -11.37 11.40
N CYS A 166 -17.53 -11.25 12.43
CA CYS A 166 -16.08 -11.39 12.30
C CYS A 166 -15.70 -12.78 11.77
N LEU A 167 -16.30 -13.84 12.30
CA LEU A 167 -16.07 -15.21 11.84
C LEU A 167 -16.47 -15.37 10.37
N ALA A 168 -17.61 -14.81 9.95
CA ALA A 168 -18.05 -14.84 8.55
C ALA A 168 -17.07 -14.14 7.60
N VAL A 169 -16.48 -13.01 8.01
CA VAL A 169 -15.44 -12.32 7.22
C VAL A 169 -14.16 -13.16 7.15
N LEU A 170 -13.75 -13.79 8.25
CA LEU A 170 -12.57 -14.66 8.28
C LEU A 170 -12.76 -15.90 7.41
N THR A 171 -13.93 -16.54 7.45
CA THR A 171 -14.22 -17.71 6.60
C THR A 171 -14.30 -17.33 5.13
N LEU A 172 -14.89 -16.19 4.80
CA LEU A 172 -14.91 -15.65 3.44
C LEU A 172 -13.49 -15.37 2.91
N THR A 173 -12.64 -14.80 3.77
CA THR A 173 -11.23 -14.53 3.45
C THR A 173 -10.45 -15.84 3.23
N ALA A 174 -10.62 -16.83 4.11
CA ALA A 174 -10.02 -18.15 3.96
C ALA A 174 -10.49 -18.84 2.68
N ALA A 175 -11.79 -18.78 2.38
CA ALA A 175 -12.35 -19.31 1.14
C ALA A 175 -11.72 -18.64 -0.10
N GLY A 176 -11.42 -17.34 -0.05
CA GLY A 176 -10.72 -16.64 -1.13
C GLY A 176 -9.27 -17.08 -1.35
N PHE A 177 -8.57 -17.54 -0.29
CA PHE A 177 -7.22 -18.10 -0.41
C PHE A 177 -7.21 -19.55 -0.91
N PHE A 178 -8.14 -20.38 -0.44
CA PHE A 178 -8.12 -21.83 -0.68
C PHE A 178 -9.06 -22.29 -1.81
N SER A 179 -10.07 -21.50 -2.16
CA SER A 179 -11.03 -21.84 -3.21
C SER A 179 -10.89 -20.88 -4.38
N SER A 180 -10.11 -21.28 -5.38
CA SER A 180 -9.91 -20.55 -6.63
C SER A 180 -11.13 -20.55 -7.56
N ARG A 181 -12.28 -21.10 -7.13
CA ARG A 181 -13.39 -21.48 -8.02
C ARG A 181 -14.79 -21.19 -7.49
N LEU A 182 -14.96 -20.36 -6.47
CA LEU A 182 -16.31 -19.94 -6.06
C LEU A 182 -16.94 -19.10 -7.19
N PRO A 183 -18.04 -19.55 -7.82
CA PRO A 183 -18.67 -18.80 -8.88
C PRO A 183 -19.53 -17.65 -8.31
N GLY A 184 -19.78 -16.63 -9.13
CA GLY A 184 -20.75 -15.58 -8.82
C GLY A 184 -20.25 -14.48 -7.86
N PRO A 185 -21.18 -13.71 -7.26
CA PRO A 185 -20.83 -12.54 -6.43
C PRO A 185 -20.06 -12.91 -5.16
N LEU A 186 -20.35 -14.08 -4.56
CA LEU A 186 -19.69 -14.55 -3.34
C LEU A 186 -18.20 -14.83 -3.57
N GLY A 187 -17.85 -15.46 -4.71
CA GLY A 187 -16.46 -15.68 -5.09
C GLY A 187 -15.69 -14.39 -5.34
N ARG A 188 -16.33 -13.37 -5.92
CA ARG A 188 -15.73 -12.04 -6.06
C ARG A 188 -15.45 -11.38 -4.72
N LEU A 189 -16.39 -11.46 -3.77
CA LEU A 189 -16.19 -10.94 -2.41
C LEU A 189 -15.07 -11.69 -1.69
N ALA A 190 -15.02 -13.02 -1.81
CA ALA A 190 -13.94 -13.85 -1.28
C ALA A 190 -12.58 -13.42 -1.83
N ALA A 191 -12.46 -13.26 -3.16
CA ALA A 191 -11.23 -12.81 -3.80
C ALA A 191 -10.79 -11.42 -3.35
N VAL A 192 -11.72 -10.46 -3.23
CA VAL A 192 -11.43 -9.11 -2.74
C VAL A 192 -10.97 -9.16 -1.27
N SER A 193 -11.64 -9.94 -0.43
CA SER A 193 -11.27 -10.09 0.97
C SER A 193 -9.88 -10.72 1.15
N ALA A 194 -9.56 -11.76 0.38
CA ALA A 194 -8.24 -12.39 0.36
C ALA A 194 -7.16 -11.44 -0.15
N TYR A 195 -7.43 -10.66 -1.20
CA TYR A 195 -6.51 -9.63 -1.68
C TYR A 195 -6.24 -8.57 -0.62
N PHE A 196 -7.30 -8.05 0.01
CA PHE A 196 -7.19 -7.05 1.09
C PHE A 196 -6.39 -7.61 2.29
N ALA A 197 -6.69 -8.84 2.71
CA ALA A 197 -5.94 -9.51 3.77
C ALA A 197 -4.47 -9.72 3.40
N SER A 198 -4.17 -10.11 2.15
CA SER A 198 -2.79 -10.28 1.66
C SER A 198 -2.00 -8.96 1.67
N MET A 199 -2.65 -7.84 1.34
CA MET A 199 -2.03 -6.52 1.37
C MET A 199 -1.67 -6.08 2.78
N ASN A 200 -2.59 -6.26 3.73
CA ASN A 200 -2.37 -5.91 5.13
C ASN A 200 -1.36 -6.86 5.80
N ALA A 201 -1.37 -8.15 5.45
CA ALA A 201 -0.36 -9.11 5.89
C ALA A 201 1.03 -8.72 5.39
N ALA A 202 1.16 -8.30 4.12
CA ALA A 202 2.43 -7.83 3.58
C ALA A 202 2.95 -6.58 4.32
N LEU A 203 2.06 -5.63 4.66
CA LEU A 203 2.41 -4.46 5.49
C LEU A 203 2.86 -4.86 6.89
N LEU A 204 2.14 -5.76 7.58
CA LEU A 204 2.51 -6.21 8.92
C LEU A 204 3.88 -6.90 8.93
N LEU A 205 4.11 -7.83 8.00
CA LEU A 205 5.41 -8.49 7.83
C LEU A 205 6.50 -7.51 7.43
N GLY A 206 6.16 -6.49 6.63
CA GLY A 206 7.04 -5.37 6.29
C GLY A 206 7.49 -4.61 7.54
N CYS A 207 6.57 -4.26 8.43
CA CYS A 207 6.90 -3.62 9.71
C CYS A 207 7.86 -4.46 10.54
N LEU A 208 7.53 -5.75 10.74
CA LEU A 208 8.38 -6.68 11.48
C LEU A 208 9.77 -6.81 10.86
N ARG A 209 9.85 -6.83 9.53
CA ARG A 209 11.12 -6.88 8.80
C ARG A 209 11.95 -5.62 8.99
N TRP A 210 11.31 -4.45 8.96
CA TRP A 210 11.97 -3.17 9.22
C TRP A 210 12.51 -3.09 10.64
N LEU A 211 11.70 -3.44 11.64
CA LEU A 211 12.11 -3.48 13.06
C LEU A 211 13.29 -4.43 13.33
N ARG A 212 13.39 -5.53 12.57
CA ARG A 212 14.49 -6.50 12.69
C ARG A 212 15.77 -6.08 11.95
N GLY A 213 15.79 -4.93 11.28
CA GLY A 213 16.96 -4.46 10.51
C GLY A 213 17.28 -5.30 9.25
N GLY A 214 16.36 -6.18 8.81
CA GLY A 214 16.61 -7.16 7.75
C GLY A 214 16.48 -6.65 6.31
N GLN A 215 16.71 -5.36 6.08
CA GLN A 215 16.61 -4.78 4.73
C GLN A 215 17.95 -4.83 3.99
N LYS A 216 18.03 -5.70 2.98
CA LYS A 216 19.05 -5.61 1.94
C LYS A 216 18.52 -4.67 0.85
N THR A 217 19.25 -3.61 0.58
CA THR A 217 18.92 -2.58 -0.43
C THR A 217 19.16 -3.05 -1.85
N THR A 218 19.94 -4.12 -2.04
CA THR A 218 20.20 -4.71 -3.34
C THR A 218 18.99 -5.48 -3.87
N TRP A 219 18.31 -4.87 -4.86
CA TRP A 219 17.30 -5.55 -5.67
C TRP A 219 17.97 -6.68 -6.49
N LYS A 220 17.54 -7.93 -6.27
CA LYS A 220 17.86 -9.02 -7.20
C LYS A 220 16.98 -8.86 -8.43
N ARG A 221 17.60 -8.58 -9.58
CA ARG A 221 16.91 -8.48 -10.87
C ARG A 221 16.17 -9.76 -11.19
N THR A 222 14.84 -9.72 -11.20
CA THR A 222 14.02 -10.78 -11.79
C THR A 222 14.35 -10.82 -13.29
N ARG A 223 14.73 -11.99 -13.82
CA ARG A 223 14.94 -12.16 -15.26
C ARG A 223 13.66 -11.76 -15.98
N ARG A 224 13.74 -10.76 -16.85
CA ARG A 224 12.70 -10.44 -17.83
C ARG A 224 13.20 -11.03 -19.15
N SER A 225 12.39 -11.90 -19.76
CA SER A 225 12.59 -12.44 -21.10
C SER A 225 12.31 -11.38 -22.15
#